data_AF-A0A3Q0J3F3-F1
#
_entry.id   AF-A0A3Q0J3F3-F1
#
_cell.length_a   1.000
_cell.length_b   1.000
_cell.length_c   1.000
_cell.angle_alpha   90.00
_cell.angle_beta   90.00
_cell.angle_gamma   90.00
#
_symmetry.space_group_name_H-M   'P 1'
#
loop_
_entity.id
_entity.type
_entity.pdbx_description
1 polymer ?
#
loop_
_entity_poly.entity_id
_entity_poly.type
_entity_poly.pdbx_seq_one_letter_code
_entity_poly.pdbx_strand_id
1 'polypeptide(L)'
;MSLTITFNTQNHFQLFQFLCLRNIRIFIQICRNYFDIAENDLFEPSMLFDFGDFFKVLHTLSKLSLCPKVQKQKNIKGFSINPPRTLSQEDIYKSLNTNIGFVEPKWMQFTIKSPQIRDTDETVYEDLCYVKIPMQLSTVTTEKKEYVINELIETEKNYVEVLATLKRCFMMPLERYIRPEDFKIVFSGISELYEIHLGFHSQLRKVIIPESPIKLSEVFIAWKEKFLIYGDYCANLIVAQQKIQDLCSRNEAINQAVIKCQEVANNNKFKLRDIMSVPMQRILKYHLLLEKLIDETQKSHEEYRDLEKALEAMVDVAQYINEVKRDSDTLQIMRDIQASISDMGMKVNHDLKEYGKLLKDGDLKVKSHLDHKVKVRYIFIFDQVILMCKTVRGDMYSFKELLYLKDYTLEDNTSKRMTPRDARWTFQWTLVNKSGNSPNYTIYARTEALKQKWVKAIEDALDNIEPASFKNTDHKFQMHSFEKPTTCAYCAKFLKGRIFQGYRCDECYLACHKHTFALKKCNFCIHLCLQYHAI
;
A
#
# COMPACT_ATOMS: atom_id res chain seq x y z
N MET A 1 19.59 -2.67 4.92
CA MET A 1 18.15 -2.51 5.20
C MET A 1 17.42 -3.51 4.32
N SER A 2 16.86 -4.59 4.86
CA SER A 2 16.15 -5.57 4.01
C SER A 2 14.90 -4.91 3.41
N LEU A 3 14.91 -4.63 2.11
CA LEU A 3 13.73 -4.18 1.39
C LEU A 3 12.78 -5.38 1.25
N THR A 4 11.57 -5.24 1.76
CA THR A 4 10.50 -6.23 1.57
C THR A 4 9.39 -5.57 0.79
N ILE A 5 8.96 -6.16 -0.34
CA ILE A 5 7.67 -5.81 -0.93
C ILE A 5 6.60 -6.36 0.00
N THR A 6 5.92 -5.47 0.71
CA THR A 6 4.95 -5.84 1.73
C THR A 6 3.62 -6.15 1.06
N PHE A 7 3.30 -7.43 0.86
CA PHE A 7 1.94 -7.86 0.47
C PHE A 7 0.92 -7.71 1.59
N ASN A 8 1.39 -7.47 2.81
CA ASN A 8 0.52 -7.18 3.93
C ASN A 8 0.11 -5.72 3.87
N THR A 9 -1.16 -5.51 3.56
CA THR A 9 -1.84 -4.21 3.69
C THR A 9 -1.72 -3.63 5.12
N GLN A 10 -1.38 -4.46 6.11
CA GLN A 10 -1.42 -4.09 7.53
C GLN A 10 -0.23 -3.29 8.07
N ASN A 11 0.93 -3.25 7.41
CA ASN A 11 2.12 -2.63 8.02
C ASN A 11 2.22 -1.10 7.87
N HIS A 12 1.30 -0.47 7.12
CA HIS A 12 1.24 0.99 7.02
C HIS A 12 -0.17 1.51 6.74
N PHE A 13 -1.22 0.81 7.20
CA PHE A 13 -2.50 1.49 7.31
C PHE A 13 -2.32 2.63 8.32
N GLN A 14 -2.37 3.86 7.85
CA GLN A 14 -3.30 4.79 8.49
C GLN A 14 -4.60 3.99 8.62
N LEU A 15 -4.89 3.51 9.82
CA LEU A 15 -6.05 2.66 10.11
C LEU A 15 -7.30 3.45 9.77
N PHE A 16 -7.71 3.41 8.50
CA PHE A 16 -8.90 4.08 8.05
C PHE A 16 -10.08 3.48 8.81
N GLN A 17 -10.84 4.34 9.48
CA GLN A 17 -11.93 3.92 10.35
C GLN A 17 -12.94 3.07 9.55
N PHE A 18 -13.20 3.43 8.29
CA PHE A 18 -14.06 2.74 7.35
C PHE A 18 -13.65 1.27 7.21
N LEU A 19 -12.37 1.02 6.91
CA LEU A 19 -11.87 -0.33 6.73
C LEU A 19 -11.86 -1.12 8.04
N CYS A 20 -11.47 -0.48 9.15
CA CYS A 20 -11.49 -1.11 10.46
C CYS A 20 -12.89 -1.59 10.84
N LEU A 21 -13.90 -0.70 10.73
CA LEU A 21 -15.28 -1.03 11.03
C LEU A 21 -15.84 -2.08 10.07
N ARG A 22 -15.49 -2.05 8.78
CA ARG A 22 -15.88 -3.08 7.81
C ARG A 22 -15.31 -4.45 8.20
N ASN A 23 -14.03 -4.53 8.56
CA ASN A 23 -13.39 -5.78 8.99
C ASN A 23 -14.04 -6.32 10.27
N ILE A 24 -14.33 -5.46 11.24
CA ILE A 24 -15.02 -5.85 12.48
C ILE A 24 -16.43 -6.38 12.17
N ARG A 25 -17.17 -5.74 11.26
CA ARG A 25 -18.49 -6.23 10.84
C ARG A 25 -18.43 -7.59 10.15
N ILE A 26 -17.46 -7.81 9.26
CA ILE A 26 -17.24 -9.12 8.61
C ILE A 26 -16.96 -10.18 9.66
N PHE A 27 -16.10 -9.90 10.64
CA PHE A 27 -15.82 -10.81 11.75
C PHE A 27 -17.10 -11.17 12.51
N ILE A 28 -17.89 -10.17 12.93
CA ILE A 28 -19.16 -10.39 13.64
C ILE A 28 -20.14 -11.21 12.79
N GLN A 29 -20.22 -10.92 11.48
CA GLN A 29 -21.08 -11.66 10.55
C GLN A 29 -20.65 -13.12 10.41
N ILE A 30 -19.35 -13.42 10.38
CA ILE A 30 -18.83 -14.79 10.37
C ILE A 30 -19.13 -15.48 11.71
N CYS A 31 -18.93 -14.80 12.84
CA CYS A 31 -19.31 -15.31 14.17
C CYS A 31 -20.79 -15.73 14.22
N ARG A 32 -21.67 -14.93 13.65
CA ARG A 32 -23.10 -15.24 13.57
C ARG A 32 -23.40 -16.37 12.59
N ASN A 33 -22.97 -16.22 11.33
CA ASN A 33 -23.45 -17.06 10.23
C ASN A 33 -22.72 -18.41 10.15
N TYR A 34 -21.46 -18.48 10.57
CA TYR A 34 -20.65 -19.69 10.47
C TYR A 34 -20.42 -20.35 11.83
N PHE A 35 -20.28 -19.59 12.92
CA PHE A 35 -20.07 -20.14 14.26
C PHE A 35 -21.34 -20.19 15.12
N ASP A 36 -22.48 -19.76 14.58
CA ASP A 36 -23.80 -19.81 15.22
C ASP A 36 -23.83 -19.12 16.60
N ILE A 37 -23.04 -18.05 16.77
CA ILE A 37 -23.05 -17.26 18.00
C ILE A 37 -24.33 -16.41 18.02
N ALA A 38 -25.06 -16.46 19.14
CA ALA A 38 -26.32 -15.75 19.33
C ALA A 38 -26.14 -14.22 19.25
N GLU A 39 -27.13 -13.51 18.72
CA GLU A 39 -27.06 -12.04 18.55
C GLU A 39 -26.79 -11.31 19.88
N ASN A 40 -27.39 -11.80 20.97
CA ASN A 40 -27.19 -11.27 22.32
C ASN A 40 -25.77 -11.46 22.84
N ASP A 41 -24.97 -12.34 22.25
CA ASP A 41 -23.59 -12.63 22.66
C ASP A 41 -22.56 -11.85 21.84
N LEU A 42 -22.97 -11.21 20.73
CA LEU A 42 -22.14 -10.41 19.84
C LEU A 42 -21.96 -8.98 20.37
N PHE A 43 -20.81 -8.37 20.05
CA PHE A 43 -20.55 -6.95 20.31
C PHE A 43 -20.86 -6.09 19.08
N GLU A 44 -21.12 -4.80 19.29
CA GLU A 44 -21.25 -3.84 18.20
C GLU A 44 -19.87 -3.32 17.74
N PRO A 45 -19.66 -3.01 16.46
CA PRO A 45 -18.34 -2.60 15.95
C PRO A 45 -17.66 -1.44 16.72
N SER A 46 -18.44 -0.47 17.18
CA SER A 46 -17.96 0.66 17.99
C SER A 46 -17.41 0.24 19.35
N MET A 47 -17.88 -0.88 19.93
CA MET A 47 -17.41 -1.37 21.23
C MET A 47 -15.96 -1.81 21.21
N LEU A 48 -15.49 -2.36 20.08
CA LEU A 48 -14.09 -2.69 19.86
C LEU A 48 -13.30 -1.48 19.34
N PHE A 49 -13.84 -0.77 18.35
CA PHE A 49 -13.12 0.32 17.70
C PHE A 49 -12.85 1.51 18.63
N ASP A 50 -13.88 1.96 19.37
CA ASP A 50 -13.78 3.07 20.31
C ASP A 50 -13.50 2.62 21.75
N PHE A 51 -13.33 1.31 22.00
CA PHE A 51 -13.23 0.73 23.35
C PHE A 51 -14.43 1.02 24.28
N GLY A 52 -15.62 1.24 23.69
CA GLY A 52 -16.84 1.60 24.44
C GLY A 52 -17.30 0.52 25.43
N ASP A 53 -17.22 -0.76 25.06
CA ASP A 53 -17.52 -1.92 25.91
C ASP A 53 -16.64 -3.10 25.54
N PHE A 54 -15.38 -3.04 25.97
CA PHE A 54 -14.41 -4.09 25.67
C PHE A 54 -14.75 -5.42 26.36
N PHE A 55 -15.52 -5.40 27.45
CA PHE A 55 -15.98 -6.62 28.10
C PHE A 55 -16.90 -7.42 27.18
N LYS A 56 -17.82 -6.75 26.48
CA LYS A 56 -18.69 -7.41 25.50
C LYS A 56 -17.89 -8.07 24.37
N VAL A 57 -16.79 -7.45 23.95
CA VAL A 57 -15.86 -8.04 22.97
C VAL A 57 -15.27 -9.34 23.52
N LEU A 58 -14.73 -9.32 24.74
CA LEU A 58 -14.17 -10.51 25.39
C LEU A 58 -15.24 -11.60 25.59
N HIS A 59 -16.47 -11.21 25.88
CA HIS A 59 -17.60 -12.14 26.00
C HIS A 59 -17.85 -12.88 24.69
N THR A 60 -17.92 -12.15 23.57
CA THR A 60 -18.07 -12.77 22.25
C THR A 60 -16.92 -13.72 21.93
N LEU A 61 -15.68 -13.32 22.25
CA LEU A 61 -14.50 -14.18 22.06
C LEU A 61 -14.52 -15.43 22.93
N SER A 62 -15.01 -15.33 24.17
CA SER A 62 -15.20 -16.47 25.07
C SER A 62 -16.20 -17.46 24.45
N LYS A 63 -17.37 -16.97 24.00
CA LYS A 63 -18.39 -17.78 23.31
C LYS A 63 -17.86 -18.43 22.04
N LEU A 64 -17.09 -17.68 21.23
CA LEU A 64 -16.44 -18.21 20.03
C LEU A 64 -15.44 -19.31 20.38
N SER A 65 -14.62 -19.11 21.42
CA SER A 65 -13.62 -20.10 21.85
C SER A 65 -14.26 -21.41 22.31
N LEU A 66 -15.44 -21.33 22.95
CA LEU A 66 -16.20 -22.48 23.44
C LEU A 66 -17.14 -23.09 22.40
N CYS A 67 -17.22 -22.51 21.19
CA CYS A 67 -18.08 -23.02 20.11
C CYS A 67 -17.67 -24.46 19.73
N PRO A 68 -18.62 -25.40 19.56
CA PRO A 68 -18.32 -26.77 19.17
C PRO A 68 -17.47 -26.89 17.91
N LYS A 69 -17.64 -25.98 16.94
CA LYS A 69 -16.85 -25.96 15.69
C LYS A 69 -15.37 -25.64 15.96
N VAL A 70 -15.08 -24.77 16.94
CA VAL A 70 -13.71 -24.42 17.35
C VAL A 70 -13.12 -25.52 18.24
N GLN A 71 -13.90 -26.02 19.21
CA GLN A 71 -13.47 -27.08 20.13
C GLN A 71 -13.16 -28.42 19.45
N LYS A 72 -13.70 -28.66 18.24
CA LYS A 72 -13.33 -29.82 17.40
C LYS A 72 -11.90 -29.74 16.84
N GLN A 73 -11.28 -28.56 16.79
CA GLN A 73 -9.89 -28.42 16.35
C GLN A 73 -8.95 -28.88 17.47
N LYS A 74 -8.08 -29.86 17.18
CA LYS A 74 -7.09 -30.34 18.15
C LYS A 74 -6.21 -29.16 18.59
N ASN A 75 -6.11 -28.94 19.90
CA ASN A 75 -5.23 -27.97 20.60
C ASN A 75 -5.77 -26.55 20.89
N ILE A 76 -7.06 -26.26 20.74
CA ILE A 76 -7.63 -24.95 21.17
C ILE A 76 -8.44 -25.11 22.46
N LYS A 77 -7.86 -24.76 23.61
CA LYS A 77 -8.59 -24.68 24.88
C LYS A 77 -9.45 -23.41 24.91
N GLY A 78 -10.76 -23.57 25.08
CA GLY A 78 -11.66 -22.43 25.27
C GLY A 78 -11.44 -21.73 26.61
N PHE A 79 -11.96 -20.51 26.73
CA PHE A 79 -11.93 -19.74 27.98
C PHE A 79 -13.30 -19.19 28.31
N SER A 80 -13.59 -19.05 29.61
CA SER A 80 -14.83 -18.47 30.13
C SER A 80 -14.53 -17.16 30.85
N ILE A 81 -15.47 -16.22 30.76
CA ILE A 81 -15.48 -15.03 31.60
C ILE A 81 -16.69 -15.10 32.54
N ASN A 82 -16.46 -15.01 33.85
CA ASN A 82 -17.53 -15.11 34.86
C ASN A 82 -17.87 -13.73 35.42
N PRO A 83 -19.15 -13.34 35.51
CA PRO A 83 -19.61 -12.30 36.43
C PRO A 83 -19.65 -12.83 37.88
N PRO A 84 -19.56 -11.97 38.92
CA PRO A 84 -19.56 -10.50 38.86
C PRO A 84 -18.16 -9.90 38.67
N ARG A 85 -18.13 -8.68 38.10
CA ARG A 85 -16.89 -7.90 37.91
C ARG A 85 -16.39 -7.42 39.27
N THR A 86 -15.09 -7.53 39.55
CA THR A 86 -14.49 -6.76 40.64
C THR A 86 -14.45 -5.29 40.22
N LEU A 87 -14.57 -4.35 41.16
CA LEU A 87 -14.44 -2.90 40.91
C LEU A 87 -13.16 -2.57 40.09
N SER A 88 -12.06 -3.28 40.39
CA SER A 88 -10.79 -3.17 39.67
C SER A 88 -10.87 -3.54 38.17
N GLN A 89 -11.69 -4.52 37.79
CA GLN A 89 -11.87 -4.89 36.39
C GLN A 89 -12.65 -3.83 35.62
N GLU A 90 -13.66 -3.21 36.23
CA GLU A 90 -14.38 -2.10 35.60
C GLU A 90 -13.48 -0.88 35.38
N ASP A 91 -12.60 -0.58 36.33
CA ASP A 91 -11.67 0.54 36.24
C ASP A 91 -10.62 0.34 35.14
N ILE A 92 -10.14 -0.90 34.94
CA ILE A 92 -9.24 -1.26 33.83
C ILE A 92 -9.91 -0.93 32.47
N TYR A 93 -11.16 -1.36 32.25
CA TYR A 93 -11.82 -1.10 30.97
C TYR A 93 -12.24 0.37 30.78
N LYS A 94 -12.64 1.07 31.86
CA LYS A 94 -12.90 2.52 31.82
C LYS A 94 -11.65 3.31 31.45
N SER A 95 -10.46 2.86 31.88
CA SER A 95 -9.18 3.52 31.58
C SER A 95 -8.75 3.44 30.11
N LEU A 96 -9.23 2.43 29.36
CA LEU A 96 -8.96 2.29 27.92
C LEU A 96 -9.54 3.46 27.10
N ASN A 97 -10.71 3.96 27.51
CA ASN A 97 -11.37 5.12 26.89
C ASN A 97 -10.67 6.46 27.16
N THR A 98 -9.85 6.56 28.22
CA THR A 98 -9.11 7.79 28.56
C THR A 98 -7.70 7.84 27.96
N ASN A 99 -7.11 6.69 27.61
CA ASN A 99 -5.76 6.57 27.05
C ASN A 99 -5.74 6.57 25.50
N ILE A 100 -6.69 7.26 24.85
CA ILE A 100 -6.80 7.37 23.37
C ILE A 100 -5.57 8.07 22.73
N GLY A 101 -4.65 8.62 23.54
CA GLY A 101 -3.29 8.90 23.12
C GLY A 101 -2.49 7.61 22.92
N PHE A 102 -2.79 6.87 21.85
CA PHE A 102 -1.95 5.77 21.39
C PHE A 102 -0.53 6.31 21.12
N VAL A 103 0.38 6.17 22.08
CA VAL A 103 1.77 5.85 21.76
C VAL A 103 1.69 4.51 21.05
N GLU A 104 2.09 4.49 19.77
CA GLU A 104 2.11 3.30 18.94
C GLU A 104 2.82 2.17 19.72
N PRO A 105 2.09 1.19 20.27
CA PRO A 105 2.71 0.21 21.13
C PRO A 105 3.60 -0.66 20.23
N LYS A 106 4.81 -0.99 20.68
CA LYS A 106 5.71 -1.91 19.95
C LYS A 106 5.03 -3.22 19.55
N TRP A 107 3.96 -3.63 20.23
CA TRP A 107 3.19 -4.82 19.92
C TRP A 107 2.19 -4.68 18.74
N MET A 108 1.93 -3.47 18.22
CA MET A 108 1.33 -3.35 16.86
C MET A 108 2.30 -3.80 15.75
N GLN A 109 3.58 -4.01 16.06
CA GLN A 109 4.49 -4.79 15.19
C GLN A 109 4.29 -6.31 15.31
N PHE A 110 3.41 -6.81 16.21
CA PHE A 110 2.83 -8.14 16.04
C PHE A 110 1.83 -8.09 14.90
N THR A 111 2.40 -7.96 13.71
CA THR A 111 1.84 -8.49 12.48
C THR A 111 1.23 -9.84 12.82
N ILE A 112 -0.08 -10.00 12.67
CA ILE A 112 -0.60 -11.33 12.40
C ILE A 112 0.14 -11.71 11.12
N LYS A 113 1.12 -12.63 11.23
CA LYS A 113 1.71 -13.24 10.03
C LYS A 113 0.51 -13.71 9.22
N SER A 114 0.23 -13.04 8.11
CA SER A 114 -0.80 -13.50 7.19
C SER A 114 -0.47 -14.96 6.89
N PRO A 115 -1.43 -15.89 6.93
CA PRO A 115 -1.19 -17.29 6.56
C PRO A 115 -0.72 -17.50 5.11
N GLN A 116 -0.38 -16.44 4.36
CA GLN A 116 -0.15 -16.43 2.91
C GLN A 116 1.19 -15.80 2.48
N ILE A 117 2.16 -15.66 3.38
CA ILE A 117 3.57 -15.84 2.98
C ILE A 117 4.11 -16.80 4.02
N ARG A 118 3.86 -18.09 3.79
CA ARG A 118 4.49 -19.12 4.60
C ARG A 118 6.00 -18.99 4.38
N ASP A 119 6.80 -19.39 5.37
CA ASP A 119 8.23 -19.66 5.16
C ASP A 119 8.47 -20.58 3.93
N THR A 120 7.43 -21.31 3.48
CA THR A 120 7.45 -22.10 2.23
C THR A 120 7.70 -21.29 0.96
N ASP A 121 7.28 -20.02 0.86
CA ASP A 121 7.47 -19.27 -0.39
C ASP A 121 8.95 -18.90 -0.58
N GLU A 122 9.67 -18.51 0.48
CA GLU A 122 11.13 -18.36 0.40
C GLU A 122 11.81 -19.68 0.03
N THR A 123 11.35 -20.81 0.57
CA THR A 123 11.88 -22.13 0.16
C THR A 123 11.61 -22.44 -1.31
N VAL A 124 10.51 -21.97 -1.91
CA VAL A 124 10.20 -22.19 -3.34
C VAL A 124 11.18 -21.41 -4.21
N TYR A 125 11.45 -20.14 -3.90
CA TYR A 125 12.45 -19.35 -4.63
C TYR A 125 13.83 -19.97 -4.51
N GLU A 126 14.25 -20.33 -3.31
CA GLU A 126 15.56 -20.94 -3.07
C GLU A 126 15.69 -22.27 -3.83
N ASP A 127 14.70 -23.15 -3.77
CA ASP A 127 14.73 -24.43 -4.46
C ASP A 127 14.72 -24.32 -5.99
N LEU A 128 14.07 -23.30 -6.55
CA LEU A 128 13.94 -23.13 -8.00
C LEU A 128 15.05 -22.29 -8.62
N CYS A 129 15.48 -21.22 -7.94
CA CYS A 129 16.39 -20.23 -8.50
C CYS A 129 17.80 -20.35 -7.91
N TYR A 130 17.92 -20.69 -6.63
CA TYR A 130 19.21 -20.69 -5.94
C TYR A 130 19.96 -22.01 -6.13
N VAL A 131 21.22 -21.91 -6.55
CA VAL A 131 22.13 -23.05 -6.61
C VAL A 131 23.20 -22.81 -5.56
N LYS A 132 23.42 -23.79 -4.67
CA LYS A 132 24.61 -23.78 -3.82
C LYS A 132 25.82 -24.03 -4.71
N ILE A 133 26.46 -22.95 -5.18
CA ILE A 133 27.78 -23.04 -5.78
C ILE A 133 28.76 -23.31 -4.63
N PRO A 134 29.51 -24.42 -4.62
CA PRO A 134 30.49 -24.67 -3.57
C PRO A 134 31.53 -23.55 -3.60
N MET A 135 31.53 -22.69 -2.58
CA MET A 135 32.60 -21.72 -2.41
C MET A 135 33.84 -22.52 -2.00
N GLN A 136 34.80 -22.69 -2.90
CA GLN A 136 36.15 -23.04 -2.45
C GLN A 136 36.61 -21.87 -1.57
N LEU A 137 36.97 -22.14 -0.32
CA LEU A 137 37.48 -21.12 0.60
C LEU A 137 38.74 -20.51 -0.03
N SER A 138 38.59 -19.37 -0.70
CA SER A 138 39.70 -18.61 -1.23
C SER A 138 39.85 -17.28 -0.51
N THR A 139 41.10 -16.91 -0.28
CA THR A 139 41.51 -15.75 0.51
C THR A 139 41.66 -14.48 -0.33
N VAL A 140 41.38 -14.55 -1.64
CA VAL A 140 41.61 -13.46 -2.60
C VAL A 140 40.28 -12.78 -2.95
N THR A 141 40.20 -11.45 -2.79
CA THR A 141 38.98 -10.66 -3.03
C THR A 141 38.48 -10.70 -4.47
N THR A 142 39.38 -10.83 -5.46
CA THR A 142 39.03 -10.93 -6.88
C THR A 142 38.16 -12.15 -7.18
N GLU A 143 38.47 -13.31 -6.57
CA GLU A 143 37.72 -14.55 -6.76
C GLU A 143 36.32 -14.47 -6.12
N LYS A 144 36.18 -13.74 -5.01
CA LYS A 144 34.88 -13.49 -4.37
C LYS A 144 33.98 -12.58 -5.21
N LYS A 145 34.53 -11.53 -5.82
CA LYS A 145 33.80 -10.65 -6.77
C LYS A 145 33.25 -11.47 -7.94
N GLU A 146 34.10 -12.28 -8.57
CA GLU A 146 33.70 -13.16 -9.68
C GLU A 146 32.65 -14.18 -9.26
N TYR A 147 32.75 -14.74 -8.06
CA TYR A 147 31.75 -15.66 -7.52
C TYR A 147 30.37 -14.99 -7.44
N VAL A 148 30.27 -13.76 -6.93
CA VAL A 148 28.98 -13.03 -6.81
C VAL A 148 28.39 -12.73 -8.20
N ILE A 149 29.22 -12.38 -9.18
CA ILE A 149 28.76 -12.15 -10.56
C ILE A 149 28.24 -13.45 -11.18
N ASN A 150 28.95 -14.56 -10.99
CA ASN A 150 28.51 -15.88 -11.48
C ASN A 150 27.23 -16.35 -10.78
N GLU A 151 27.10 -16.11 -9.47
CA GLU A 151 25.88 -16.36 -8.70
C GLU A 151 24.69 -15.57 -9.28
N LEU A 152 24.88 -14.27 -9.58
CA LEU A 152 23.85 -13.45 -10.21
C LEU A 152 23.41 -14.01 -11.57
N ILE A 153 24.36 -14.37 -12.44
CA ILE A 153 24.09 -14.87 -13.80
C ILE A 153 23.37 -16.23 -13.75
N GLU A 154 23.84 -17.17 -12.94
CA GLU A 154 23.25 -18.51 -12.88
C GLU A 154 21.86 -18.47 -12.23
N THR A 155 21.69 -17.68 -11.16
CA THR A 155 20.35 -17.51 -10.56
C THR A 155 19.40 -16.76 -11.50
N GLU A 156 19.90 -15.89 -12.38
CA GLU A 156 19.08 -15.25 -13.42
C GLU A 156 18.65 -16.24 -14.49
N LYS A 157 19.57 -17.09 -14.95
CA LYS A 157 19.28 -18.16 -15.91
C LYS A 157 18.18 -19.09 -15.40
N ASN A 158 18.28 -19.52 -14.13
CA ASN A 158 17.26 -20.36 -13.51
C ASN A 158 15.92 -19.62 -13.41
N TYR A 159 15.94 -18.33 -13.06
CA TYR A 159 14.72 -17.54 -13.02
C TYR A 159 14.05 -17.40 -14.39
N VAL A 160 14.83 -17.20 -15.46
CA VAL A 160 14.32 -17.21 -16.84
C VAL A 160 13.66 -18.55 -17.19
N GLU A 161 14.23 -19.68 -16.74
CA GLU A 161 13.62 -21.00 -16.93
C GLU A 161 12.32 -21.18 -16.13
N VAL A 162 12.23 -20.61 -14.92
CA VAL A 162 10.96 -20.58 -14.16
C VAL A 162 9.87 -19.83 -14.93
N LEU A 163 10.19 -18.66 -15.49
CA LEU A 163 9.27 -17.90 -16.33
C LEU A 163 8.91 -18.65 -17.61
N ALA A 164 9.88 -19.31 -18.24
CA ALA A 164 9.66 -20.17 -19.41
C ALA A 164 8.71 -21.32 -19.08
N THR A 165 8.86 -21.94 -17.90
CA THR A 165 8.00 -23.00 -17.39
C THR A 165 6.59 -22.50 -17.12
N LEU A 166 6.42 -21.32 -16.50
CA LEU A 166 5.10 -20.67 -16.33
C LEU A 166 4.40 -20.48 -17.68
N LYS A 167 5.13 -20.00 -18.70
CA LYS A 167 4.61 -19.79 -20.05
C LYS A 167 4.25 -21.09 -20.77
N ARG A 168 5.21 -22.02 -20.86
CA ARG A 168 5.10 -23.26 -21.65
C ARG A 168 4.23 -24.33 -21.00
N CYS A 169 4.34 -24.51 -19.69
CA CYS A 169 3.68 -25.61 -18.98
C CYS A 169 2.34 -25.21 -18.37
N PHE A 170 2.07 -23.93 -18.13
CA PHE A 170 0.81 -23.49 -17.53
C PHE A 170 0.01 -22.57 -18.44
N MET A 171 0.58 -21.44 -18.86
CA MET A 171 -0.15 -20.41 -19.61
C MET A 171 -0.66 -20.94 -20.95
N MET A 172 0.20 -21.50 -21.81
CA MET A 172 -0.24 -22.02 -23.13
C MET A 172 -1.21 -23.21 -23.02
N PRO A 173 -1.01 -24.21 -22.13
CA PRO A 173 -1.95 -25.32 -22.03
C PRO A 173 -3.33 -24.91 -21.47
N LEU A 174 -3.37 -23.96 -20.53
CA LEU A 174 -4.59 -23.52 -19.84
C LEU A 174 -5.43 -22.52 -20.64
N GLU A 175 -4.87 -21.88 -21.67
CA GLU A 175 -5.56 -20.91 -22.53
C GLU A 175 -6.86 -21.47 -23.14
N ARG A 176 -6.88 -22.75 -23.50
CA ARG A 176 -8.08 -23.41 -24.07
C ARG A 176 -9.18 -23.71 -23.05
N TYR A 177 -8.86 -23.70 -21.75
CA TYR A 177 -9.77 -24.09 -20.67
C TYR A 177 -10.36 -22.88 -19.93
N ILE A 178 -9.64 -21.75 -19.92
CA ILE A 178 -10.00 -20.54 -19.17
C ILE A 178 -10.53 -19.49 -20.14
N ARG A 179 -11.58 -18.76 -19.73
CA ARG A 179 -12.13 -17.66 -20.53
C ARG A 179 -11.09 -16.56 -20.74
N PRO A 180 -11.05 -15.88 -21.90
CA PRO A 180 -10.02 -14.87 -22.21
C PRO A 180 -9.89 -13.78 -21.15
N GLU A 181 -10.99 -13.36 -20.53
CA GLU A 181 -11.01 -12.32 -19.49
C GLU A 181 -10.34 -12.79 -18.20
N ASP A 182 -10.68 -14.00 -17.74
CA ASP A 182 -10.08 -14.59 -16.54
C ASP A 182 -8.62 -14.99 -16.81
N PHE A 183 -8.30 -15.44 -18.03
CA PHE A 183 -6.96 -15.80 -18.45
C PHE A 183 -6.00 -14.60 -18.35
N LYS A 184 -6.44 -13.44 -18.85
CA LYS A 184 -5.70 -12.18 -18.72
C LYS A 184 -5.44 -11.81 -17.27
N ILE A 185 -6.41 -12.02 -16.37
CA ILE A 185 -6.23 -11.73 -14.94
C ILE A 185 -5.21 -12.68 -14.31
N VAL A 186 -5.29 -13.98 -14.61
CA VAL A 186 -4.44 -15.01 -13.99
C VAL A 186 -2.99 -14.91 -14.46
N PHE A 187 -2.74 -14.72 -15.75
CA PHE A 187 -1.39 -14.75 -16.32
C PHE A 187 -0.83 -13.37 -16.71
N SER A 188 -1.43 -12.29 -16.21
CA SER A 188 -1.03 -10.90 -16.49
C SER A 188 0.47 -10.68 -16.24
N GLY A 189 1.20 -10.17 -17.22
CA GLY A 189 2.60 -9.74 -17.08
C GLY A 189 3.63 -10.87 -17.18
N ILE A 190 3.23 -12.14 -17.21
CA ILE A 190 4.19 -13.27 -17.23
C ILE A 190 4.98 -13.32 -18.56
N SER A 191 4.30 -13.06 -19.68
CA SER A 191 4.98 -13.04 -20.99
C SER A 191 5.98 -11.90 -21.06
N GLU A 192 5.60 -10.71 -20.61
CA GLU A 192 6.42 -9.51 -20.61
C GLU A 192 7.63 -9.69 -19.69
N LEU A 193 7.43 -10.24 -18.50
CA LEU A 193 8.51 -10.59 -17.58
C LEU A 193 9.49 -11.57 -18.22
N TYR A 194 8.99 -12.63 -18.88
CA TYR A 194 9.85 -13.59 -19.57
C TYR A 194 10.74 -12.91 -20.62
N GLU A 195 10.18 -12.09 -21.51
CA GLU A 195 10.95 -11.41 -22.56
C GLU A 195 11.97 -10.41 -21.98
N ILE A 196 11.59 -9.68 -20.92
CA ILE A 196 12.50 -8.75 -20.23
C ILE A 196 13.66 -9.51 -19.61
N HIS A 197 13.40 -10.57 -18.86
CA HIS A 197 14.45 -11.31 -18.15
C HIS A 197 15.33 -12.13 -19.10
N LEU A 198 14.78 -12.66 -20.20
CA LEU A 198 15.56 -13.29 -21.25
C LEU A 198 16.58 -12.32 -21.85
N GLY A 199 16.14 -11.09 -22.15
CA GLY A 199 17.02 -10.04 -22.66
C GLY A 199 18.02 -9.53 -21.61
N PHE A 200 17.61 -9.38 -20.35
CA PHE A 200 18.48 -8.96 -19.25
C PHE A 200 19.59 -9.99 -19.01
N HIS A 201 19.24 -11.28 -18.91
CA HIS A 201 20.20 -12.38 -18.82
C HIS A 201 21.18 -12.40 -19.99
N SER A 202 20.72 -12.15 -21.22
CA SER A 202 21.60 -12.04 -22.39
C SER A 202 22.66 -10.94 -22.23
N GLN A 203 22.31 -9.79 -21.64
CA GLN A 203 23.27 -8.72 -21.37
C GLN A 203 24.20 -9.05 -20.21
N LEU A 204 23.70 -9.66 -19.13
CA LEU A 204 24.53 -10.12 -18.01
C LEU A 204 25.62 -11.10 -18.45
N ARG A 205 25.29 -12.04 -19.36
CA ARG A 205 26.28 -12.98 -19.92
C ARG A 205 27.42 -12.32 -20.67
N LYS A 206 27.22 -11.11 -21.21
CA LYS A 206 28.29 -10.37 -21.90
C LYS A 206 29.29 -9.74 -20.94
N VAL A 207 28.93 -9.55 -19.67
CA VAL A 207 29.81 -8.94 -18.66
C VAL A 207 31.04 -9.82 -18.39
N ILE A 208 30.89 -11.15 -18.48
CA ILE A 208 31.96 -12.12 -18.20
C ILE A 208 32.79 -12.50 -19.45
N ILE A 209 32.50 -11.91 -20.62
CA ILE A 209 33.30 -12.15 -21.81
C ILE A 209 34.64 -11.41 -21.64
N PRO A 210 35.80 -12.06 -21.87
CA PRO A 210 37.09 -11.38 -21.80
C PRO A 210 37.11 -10.12 -22.67
N GLU A 211 37.65 -9.03 -22.14
CA GLU A 211 37.73 -7.71 -22.81
C GLU A 211 36.37 -7.08 -23.17
N SER A 212 35.29 -7.54 -22.54
CA SER A 212 33.97 -6.94 -22.74
C SER A 212 33.96 -5.48 -22.31
N PRO A 213 33.43 -4.56 -23.15
CA PRO A 213 33.27 -3.16 -22.74
C PRO A 213 32.06 -2.96 -21.81
N ILE A 214 31.24 -4.00 -21.60
CA ILE A 214 29.97 -3.89 -20.87
C ILE A 214 30.21 -4.10 -19.38
N LYS A 215 29.92 -3.07 -18.58
CA LYS A 215 30.01 -3.13 -17.12
C LYS A 215 28.68 -3.60 -16.51
N LEU A 216 28.74 -4.34 -15.42
CA LEU A 216 27.54 -4.84 -14.74
C LEU A 216 26.60 -3.71 -14.30
N SER A 217 27.17 -2.62 -13.77
CA SER A 217 26.42 -1.44 -13.32
C SER A 217 25.59 -0.82 -14.44
N GLU A 218 26.15 -0.71 -15.65
CA GLU A 218 25.48 -0.17 -16.82
C GLU A 218 24.30 -1.04 -17.24
N VAL A 219 24.43 -2.37 -17.14
CA VAL A 219 23.31 -3.30 -17.42
C VAL A 219 22.15 -3.02 -16.47
N PHE A 220 22.38 -2.92 -15.15
CA PHE A 220 21.28 -2.63 -14.22
C PHE A 220 20.64 -1.26 -14.48
N ILE A 221 21.43 -0.22 -14.75
CA ILE A 221 20.93 1.13 -15.03
C ILE A 221 20.11 1.15 -16.32
N ALA A 222 20.55 0.46 -17.37
CA ALA A 222 19.85 0.41 -18.65
C ALA A 222 18.53 -0.40 -18.60
N TRP A 223 18.39 -1.32 -17.65
CA TRP A 223 17.22 -2.21 -17.54
C TRP A 223 16.24 -1.79 -16.45
N LYS A 224 16.60 -0.87 -15.54
CA LYS A 224 15.76 -0.47 -14.40
C LYS A 224 14.32 -0.07 -14.77
N GLU A 225 14.13 0.63 -15.88
CA GLU A 225 12.80 1.08 -16.32
C GLU A 225 11.92 -0.07 -16.81
N LYS A 226 12.53 -1.09 -17.41
CA LYS A 226 11.81 -2.29 -17.86
C LYS A 226 11.27 -3.09 -16.68
N PHE A 227 11.95 -3.05 -15.52
CA PHE A 227 11.48 -3.70 -14.31
C PHE A 227 10.27 -3.01 -13.65
N LEU A 228 9.82 -1.84 -14.13
CA LEU A 228 8.67 -1.16 -13.51
C LEU A 228 7.35 -1.92 -13.73
N ILE A 229 7.30 -2.86 -14.69
CA ILE A 229 6.14 -3.75 -14.88
C ILE A 229 5.86 -4.64 -13.66
N TYR A 230 6.84 -4.84 -12.78
CA TYR A 230 6.64 -5.52 -11.51
C TYR A 230 5.63 -4.80 -10.61
N GLY A 231 5.43 -3.49 -10.79
CA GLY A 231 4.39 -2.74 -10.08
C GLY A 231 3.00 -3.30 -10.36
N ASP A 232 2.65 -3.52 -11.62
CA ASP A 232 1.38 -4.13 -12.02
C ASP A 232 1.30 -5.60 -11.64
N TYR A 233 2.38 -6.35 -11.86
CA TYR A 233 2.44 -7.78 -11.50
C TYR A 233 2.18 -7.99 -10.01
N CYS A 234 2.89 -7.26 -9.14
CA CYS A 234 2.72 -7.37 -7.69
C CYS A 234 1.36 -6.84 -7.23
N ALA A 235 0.84 -5.77 -7.86
CA ALA A 235 -0.51 -5.28 -7.55
C ALA A 235 -1.60 -6.32 -7.83
N ASN A 236 -1.44 -7.12 -8.89
CA ASN A 236 -2.44 -8.10 -9.31
C ASN A 236 -2.22 -9.52 -8.75
N LEU A 237 -1.04 -9.85 -8.21
CA LEU A 237 -0.65 -11.22 -7.86
C LEU A 237 -1.70 -11.95 -7.00
N ILE A 238 -2.15 -11.33 -5.91
CA ILE A 238 -3.13 -11.96 -4.99
C ILE A 238 -4.46 -12.21 -5.69
N VAL A 239 -4.91 -11.27 -6.53
CA VAL A 239 -6.16 -11.39 -7.30
C VAL A 239 -6.03 -12.53 -8.32
N ALA A 240 -4.90 -12.62 -9.01
CA ALA A 240 -4.60 -13.69 -9.96
C ALA A 240 -4.61 -15.08 -9.28
N GLN A 241 -3.95 -15.20 -8.13
CA GLN A 241 -3.88 -16.43 -7.33
C GLN A 241 -5.26 -16.87 -6.81
N GLN A 242 -6.07 -15.93 -6.33
CA GLN A 242 -7.45 -16.21 -5.90
C GLN A 242 -8.32 -16.61 -7.08
N LYS A 243 -8.18 -15.92 -8.22
CA LYS A 243 -8.94 -16.21 -9.43
C LYS A 243 -8.70 -17.64 -9.92
N ILE A 244 -7.45 -18.09 -10.02
CA ILE A 244 -7.16 -19.46 -10.44
C ILE A 244 -7.69 -20.50 -9.43
N GLN A 245 -7.59 -20.21 -8.13
CA GLN A 245 -8.16 -21.07 -7.09
C GLN A 245 -9.68 -21.19 -7.20
N ASP A 246 -10.38 -20.07 -7.41
CA ASP A 246 -11.82 -20.03 -7.61
C ASP A 246 -12.24 -20.81 -8.85
N LEU A 247 -11.51 -20.67 -9.97
CA LEU A 247 -11.77 -21.40 -11.20
C LEU A 247 -11.63 -22.91 -11.00
N CYS A 248 -10.55 -23.37 -10.36
CA CYS A 248 -10.37 -24.79 -10.04
C CYS A 248 -11.48 -25.31 -9.11
N SER A 249 -11.94 -24.51 -8.15
CA SER A 249 -13.01 -24.92 -7.22
C SER A 249 -14.38 -25.08 -7.89
N ARG A 250 -14.61 -24.38 -9.01
CA ARG A 250 -15.91 -24.34 -9.72
C ARG A 250 -15.95 -25.23 -10.96
N ASN A 251 -14.80 -25.64 -11.49
CA ASN A 251 -14.72 -26.39 -12.73
C ASN A 251 -13.64 -27.49 -12.65
N GLU A 252 -14.10 -28.74 -12.60
CA GLU A 252 -13.23 -29.91 -12.48
C GLU A 252 -12.29 -30.07 -13.70
N ALA A 253 -12.72 -29.69 -14.91
CA ALA A 253 -11.86 -29.77 -16.10
C ALA A 253 -10.66 -28.81 -16.01
N ILE A 254 -10.88 -27.59 -15.49
CA ILE A 254 -9.80 -26.64 -15.21
C ILE A 254 -8.89 -27.19 -14.12
N ASN A 255 -9.46 -27.72 -13.04
CA ASN A 255 -8.71 -28.32 -11.94
C ASN A 255 -7.78 -29.43 -12.41
N GLN A 256 -8.30 -30.40 -13.18
CA GLN A 256 -7.51 -31.51 -13.74
C GLN A 256 -6.43 -31.01 -14.72
N ALA A 257 -6.74 -30.00 -15.54
CA ALA A 257 -5.75 -29.38 -16.42
C ALA A 257 -4.61 -28.75 -15.62
N VAL A 258 -4.91 -28.00 -14.54
CA VAL A 258 -3.90 -27.39 -13.67
C VAL A 258 -3.03 -28.45 -13.00
N ILE A 259 -3.63 -29.52 -12.43
CA ILE A 259 -2.89 -30.63 -11.81
C ILE A 259 -1.93 -31.27 -12.82
N LYS A 260 -2.40 -31.57 -14.03
CA LYS A 260 -1.56 -32.11 -15.10
C LYS A 260 -0.42 -31.17 -15.48
N CYS A 261 -0.67 -29.87 -15.54
CA CYS A 261 0.37 -28.87 -15.80
C CYS A 261 1.44 -28.87 -14.70
N GLN A 262 1.02 -28.98 -13.43
CA GLN A 262 1.94 -29.06 -12.28
C GLN A 262 2.81 -30.31 -12.31
N GLU A 263 2.22 -31.45 -12.67
CA GLU A 263 2.95 -32.72 -12.82
C GLU A 263 4.05 -32.59 -13.89
N VAL A 264 3.70 -32.07 -15.07
CA VAL A 264 4.65 -31.87 -16.18
C VAL A 264 5.74 -30.84 -15.85
N ALA A 265 5.39 -29.79 -15.11
CA ALA A 265 6.31 -28.69 -14.83
C ALA A 265 7.37 -29.03 -13.76
N ASN A 266 6.98 -29.75 -12.70
CA ASN A 266 7.84 -29.94 -11.53
C ASN A 266 7.55 -31.22 -10.72
N ASN A 267 6.90 -32.23 -11.31
CA ASN A 267 6.49 -33.46 -10.63
C ASN A 267 5.65 -33.21 -9.37
N ASN A 268 4.74 -32.21 -9.42
CA ASN A 268 3.88 -31.80 -8.31
C ASN A 268 4.61 -31.32 -7.04
N LYS A 269 5.90 -30.96 -7.16
CA LYS A 269 6.68 -30.40 -6.03
C LYS A 269 6.13 -29.05 -5.58
N PHE A 270 5.73 -28.19 -6.52
CA PHE A 270 5.24 -26.84 -6.23
C PHE A 270 3.89 -26.56 -6.89
N LYS A 271 3.03 -25.80 -6.20
CA LYS A 271 1.75 -25.37 -6.79
C LYS A 271 1.95 -24.19 -7.72
N LEU A 272 1.11 -24.08 -8.76
CA LEU A 272 1.12 -22.96 -9.69
C LEU A 272 1.14 -21.61 -8.93
N ARG A 273 0.28 -21.49 -7.92
CA ARG A 273 0.20 -20.32 -7.06
C ARG A 273 1.56 -19.94 -6.44
N ASP A 274 2.31 -20.94 -5.97
CA ASP A 274 3.58 -20.74 -5.28
C ASP A 274 4.67 -20.31 -6.30
N ILE A 275 4.66 -20.90 -7.51
CA ILE A 275 5.56 -20.51 -8.61
C ILE A 275 5.27 -19.07 -9.07
N MET A 276 4.00 -18.64 -9.08
CA MET A 276 3.62 -17.26 -9.41
C MET A 276 4.17 -16.23 -8.40
N SER A 277 4.59 -16.63 -7.20
CA SER A 277 5.23 -15.73 -6.24
C SER A 277 6.71 -15.46 -6.56
N VAL A 278 7.38 -16.36 -7.31
CA VAL A 278 8.82 -16.32 -7.60
C VAL A 278 9.26 -14.99 -8.25
N PRO A 279 8.53 -14.40 -9.22
CA PRO A 279 8.92 -13.11 -9.79
C PRO A 279 9.07 -11.99 -8.77
N MET A 280 8.10 -11.86 -7.86
CA MET A 280 8.14 -10.83 -6.82
C MET A 280 9.32 -11.04 -5.85
N GLN A 281 9.73 -12.29 -5.62
CA GLN A 281 10.91 -12.59 -4.82
C GLN A 281 12.20 -12.25 -5.58
N ARG A 282 12.27 -12.52 -6.89
CA ARG A 282 13.46 -12.26 -7.70
C ARG A 282 13.83 -10.78 -7.72
N ILE A 283 12.86 -9.89 -7.98
CA ILE A 283 13.11 -8.45 -8.07
C ILE A 283 13.68 -7.88 -6.76
N LEU A 284 13.39 -8.52 -5.62
CA LEU A 284 13.93 -8.19 -4.30
C LEU A 284 15.33 -8.75 -4.03
N LYS A 285 15.91 -9.59 -4.89
CA LYS A 285 17.27 -10.11 -4.70
C LYS A 285 18.33 -9.24 -5.35
N TYR A 286 18.00 -8.41 -6.36
CA TYR A 286 19.01 -7.64 -7.09
C TYR A 286 19.77 -6.63 -6.22
N HIS A 287 19.08 -5.89 -5.36
CA HIS A 287 19.77 -4.94 -4.48
C HIS A 287 20.66 -5.65 -3.46
N LEU A 288 20.26 -6.83 -2.96
CA LEU A 288 21.09 -7.64 -2.05
C LEU A 288 22.36 -8.18 -2.72
N LEU A 289 22.23 -8.65 -3.97
CA LEU A 289 23.36 -9.14 -4.76
C LEU A 289 24.33 -7.98 -5.10
N LEU A 290 23.81 -6.80 -5.40
CA LEU A 290 24.62 -5.59 -5.62
C LEU A 290 25.31 -5.10 -4.35
N GLU A 291 24.63 -5.11 -3.19
CA GLU A 291 25.23 -4.82 -1.88
C GLU A 291 26.41 -5.77 -1.61
N LYS A 292 26.21 -7.08 -1.75
CA LYS A 292 27.26 -8.10 -1.59
C LYS A 292 28.42 -7.88 -2.56
N LEU A 293 28.16 -7.50 -3.81
CA LEU A 293 29.21 -7.24 -4.79
C LEU A 293 30.04 -5.98 -4.46
N ILE A 294 29.39 -4.94 -3.93
CA ILE A 294 30.05 -3.71 -3.47
C ILE A 294 30.94 -4.02 -2.27
N ASP A 295 30.47 -4.83 -1.32
CA ASP A 295 31.24 -5.23 -0.13
C ASP A 295 32.52 -5.99 -0.51
N GLU A 296 32.50 -6.76 -1.59
CA GLU A 296 33.66 -7.48 -2.13
C GLU A 296 34.52 -6.64 -3.10
N THR A 297 34.14 -5.38 -3.38
CA THR A 297 34.86 -4.46 -4.27
C THR A 297 35.61 -3.39 -3.47
N GLN A 298 36.91 -3.23 -3.74
CA GLN A 298 37.70 -2.18 -3.08
C GLN A 298 37.19 -0.77 -3.44
N LYS A 299 37.12 0.15 -2.45
CA LYS A 299 36.63 1.53 -2.66
C LYS A 299 37.44 2.35 -3.67
N SER A 300 38.71 2.02 -3.88
CA SER A 300 39.59 2.63 -4.88
C SER A 300 39.36 2.11 -6.29
N HIS A 301 38.58 1.03 -6.46
CA HIS A 301 38.29 0.43 -7.75
C HIS A 301 37.41 1.35 -8.60
N GLU A 302 37.69 1.46 -9.90
CA GLU A 302 36.97 2.37 -10.80
C GLU A 302 35.45 2.12 -10.85
N GLU A 303 35.03 0.86 -10.84
CA GLU A 303 33.62 0.46 -10.86
C GLU A 303 32.85 0.69 -9.54
N TYR A 304 33.53 0.95 -8.41
CA TYR A 304 32.87 0.97 -7.09
C TYR A 304 31.72 1.99 -7.05
N ARG A 305 31.95 3.21 -7.54
CA ARG A 305 30.92 4.27 -7.60
C ARG A 305 29.79 3.95 -8.56
N ASP A 306 30.06 3.24 -9.64
CA ASP A 306 29.03 2.88 -10.62
C ASP A 306 28.17 1.72 -10.11
N LEU A 307 28.74 0.80 -9.32
CA LEU A 307 27.98 -0.20 -8.59
C LEU A 307 27.06 0.43 -7.54
N GLU A 308 27.51 1.45 -6.81
CA GLU A 308 26.66 2.21 -5.88
C GLU A 308 25.45 2.85 -6.60
N LYS A 309 25.65 3.41 -7.79
CA LYS A 309 24.54 3.95 -8.61
C LYS A 309 23.59 2.85 -9.08
N ALA A 310 24.10 1.68 -9.46
CA ALA A 310 23.28 0.54 -9.84
C ALA A 310 22.46 0.03 -8.65
N LEU A 311 23.05 -0.03 -7.45
CA LEU A 311 22.33 -0.35 -6.22
C LEU A 311 21.22 0.66 -5.96
N GLU A 312 21.51 1.96 -6.02
CA GLU A 312 20.50 3.02 -5.84
C GLU A 312 19.36 2.88 -6.84
N ALA A 313 19.64 2.55 -8.11
CA ALA A 313 18.63 2.29 -9.12
C ALA A 313 17.71 1.11 -8.76
N MET A 314 18.25 0.02 -8.21
CA MET A 314 17.45 -1.14 -7.79
C MET A 314 16.65 -0.88 -6.52
N VAL A 315 17.18 -0.09 -5.59
CA VAL A 315 16.42 0.42 -4.44
C VAL A 315 15.25 1.29 -4.92
N ASP A 316 15.48 2.16 -5.91
CA ASP A 316 14.43 3.04 -6.46
C ASP A 316 13.30 2.25 -7.15
N VAL A 317 13.65 1.18 -7.90
CA VAL A 317 12.69 0.24 -8.49
C VAL A 317 11.87 -0.48 -7.41
N ALA A 318 12.51 -1.01 -6.37
CA ALA A 318 11.80 -1.68 -5.28
C ALA A 318 10.81 -0.74 -4.57
N GLN A 319 11.24 0.50 -4.32
CA GLN A 319 10.36 1.53 -3.75
C GLN A 319 9.21 1.89 -4.71
N TYR A 320 9.45 1.97 -6.02
CA TYR A 320 8.39 2.21 -7.00
C TYR A 320 7.32 1.12 -6.96
N ILE A 321 7.72 -0.15 -6.97
CA ILE A 321 6.81 -1.30 -6.93
C ILE A 321 5.95 -1.26 -5.65
N ASN A 322 6.57 -0.94 -4.51
CA ASN A 322 5.87 -0.80 -3.22
C ASN A 322 4.79 0.29 -3.24
N GLU A 323 5.11 1.46 -3.78
CA GLU A 323 4.13 2.54 -3.89
C GLU A 323 3.01 2.22 -4.88
N VAL A 324 3.32 1.57 -6.01
CA VAL A 324 2.28 1.12 -6.96
C VAL A 324 1.33 0.13 -6.28
N LYS A 325 1.85 -0.82 -5.50
CA LYS A 325 1.02 -1.75 -4.73
C LYS A 325 0.14 -1.01 -3.71
N ARG A 326 0.74 -0.11 -2.93
CA ARG A 326 0.04 0.68 -1.90
C ARG A 326 -1.08 1.54 -2.50
N ASP A 327 -0.81 2.23 -3.59
CA ASP A 327 -1.82 3.03 -4.28
C ASP A 327 -2.90 2.15 -4.90
N SER A 328 -2.58 0.97 -5.43
CA SER A 328 -3.59 0.03 -5.94
C SER A 328 -4.59 -0.39 -4.86
N ASP A 329 -4.09 -0.70 -3.66
CA ASP A 329 -4.92 -1.08 -2.52
C ASP A 329 -5.77 0.10 -2.04
N THR A 330 -5.17 1.29 -1.98
CA THR A 330 -5.88 2.52 -1.60
C THR A 330 -6.97 2.89 -2.60
N LEU A 331 -6.71 2.74 -3.91
CA LEU A 331 -7.70 2.95 -4.97
C LEU A 331 -8.85 1.95 -4.90
N GLN A 332 -8.62 0.71 -4.47
CA GLN A 332 -9.71 -0.24 -4.20
C GLN A 332 -10.55 0.22 -3.02
N ILE A 333 -9.93 0.68 -1.92
CA ILE A 333 -10.65 1.24 -0.77
C ILE A 333 -11.49 2.45 -1.19
N MET A 334 -10.95 3.35 -2.00
CA MET A 334 -11.67 4.52 -2.51
C MET A 334 -12.87 4.14 -3.39
N ARG A 335 -12.74 3.12 -4.23
CA ARG A 335 -13.86 2.56 -5.00
C ARG A 335 -14.94 1.99 -4.09
N ASP A 336 -14.55 1.27 -3.04
CA ASP A 336 -15.49 0.74 -2.06
C ASP A 336 -16.21 1.87 -1.29
N ILE A 337 -15.50 2.94 -0.93
CA ILE A 337 -16.08 4.14 -0.32
C ILE A 337 -17.09 4.78 -1.28
N GLN A 338 -16.71 5.00 -2.54
CA GLN A 338 -17.59 5.58 -3.55
C GLN A 338 -18.88 4.76 -3.75
N ALA A 339 -18.76 3.43 -3.80
CA ALA A 339 -19.90 2.52 -3.90
C ALA A 339 -20.81 2.55 -2.66
N SER A 340 -20.26 2.88 -1.49
CA SER A 340 -20.99 2.94 -0.22
C SER A 340 -21.74 4.26 0.02
N ILE A 341 -21.46 5.31 -0.77
CA ILE A 341 -22.09 6.62 -0.64
C ILE A 341 -23.30 6.70 -1.58
N SER A 342 -24.49 6.69 -0.98
CA SER A 342 -25.76 6.97 -1.66
C SER A 342 -25.89 8.46 -2.01
N ASP A 343 -26.52 8.74 -3.15
CA ASP A 343 -26.87 10.09 -3.60
C ASP A 343 -25.65 11.04 -3.59
N MET A 344 -24.58 10.65 -4.28
CA MET A 344 -23.45 11.53 -4.54
C MET A 344 -23.97 12.72 -5.36
N GLY A 345 -24.45 13.77 -4.69
CA GLY A 345 -24.82 15.07 -5.28
C GLY A 345 -23.66 15.80 -5.97
N MET A 346 -22.54 15.10 -6.13
CA MET A 346 -21.45 15.38 -7.06
C MET A 346 -21.98 15.25 -8.50
N LYS A 347 -21.41 16.01 -9.44
CA LYS A 347 -21.74 15.85 -10.85
C LYS A 347 -21.65 14.36 -11.20
N VAL A 348 -22.75 13.82 -11.76
CA VAL A 348 -22.82 12.45 -12.28
C VAL A 348 -21.55 12.21 -13.09
N ASN A 349 -20.66 11.32 -12.63
CA ASN A 349 -19.39 10.89 -13.26
C ASN A 349 -18.04 11.40 -12.68
N HIS A 350 -17.96 12.01 -11.50
CA HIS A 350 -16.64 12.32 -10.90
C HIS A 350 -16.19 11.20 -9.94
N ASP A 351 -15.02 10.59 -10.20
CA ASP A 351 -14.45 9.56 -9.33
C ASP A 351 -13.74 10.19 -8.12
N LEU A 352 -13.78 9.53 -6.95
CA LEU A 352 -13.06 10.00 -5.74
C LEU A 352 -11.54 10.10 -5.97
N LYS A 353 -10.99 9.28 -6.89
CA LYS A 353 -9.56 9.30 -7.24
C LYS A 353 -9.09 10.64 -7.79
N GLU A 354 -9.99 11.43 -8.37
CA GLU A 354 -9.67 12.73 -8.94
C GLU A 354 -9.46 13.80 -7.86
N TYR A 355 -9.95 13.57 -6.63
CA TYR A 355 -9.71 14.46 -5.48
C TYR A 355 -8.41 14.20 -4.73
N GLY A 356 -7.62 13.22 -5.17
CA GLY A 356 -6.38 12.84 -4.50
C GLY A 356 -6.48 11.57 -3.67
N LYS A 357 -5.39 11.28 -2.95
CA LYS A 357 -5.29 10.16 -2.03
C LYS A 357 -6.17 10.43 -0.80
N LEU A 358 -6.75 9.37 -0.25
CA LEU A 358 -7.43 9.42 1.04
C LEU A 358 -6.38 9.56 2.15
N LEU A 359 -6.47 10.61 2.96
CA LEU A 359 -5.53 10.92 4.05
C LEU A 359 -6.08 10.53 5.41
N LYS A 360 -7.38 10.69 5.63
CA LYS A 360 -8.01 10.38 6.91
C LYS A 360 -9.52 10.25 6.80
N ASP A 361 -10.11 9.40 7.63
CA ASP A 361 -11.56 9.26 7.74
C ASP A 361 -12.02 9.02 9.19
N GLY A 362 -13.32 9.24 9.45
CA GLY A 362 -13.96 8.92 10.72
C GLY A 362 -15.08 9.88 11.15
N ASP A 363 -15.66 9.58 12.31
CA ASP A 363 -16.79 10.33 12.86
C ASP A 363 -16.36 11.56 13.66
N LEU A 364 -16.92 12.71 13.31
CA LEU A 364 -16.70 13.98 14.00
C LEU A 364 -18.03 14.72 14.22
N LYS A 365 -18.02 15.67 15.16
CA LYS A 365 -19.11 16.65 15.29
C LYS A 365 -18.73 17.89 14.50
N VAL A 366 -19.66 18.41 13.71
CA VAL A 366 -19.44 19.57 12.85
C VAL A 366 -20.55 20.59 13.10
N LYS A 367 -20.16 21.84 13.33
CA LYS A 367 -21.04 23.01 13.41
C LYS A 367 -20.87 23.83 12.14
N SER A 368 -21.92 23.92 11.32
CA SER A 368 -21.94 24.91 10.25
C SER A 368 -22.24 26.29 10.83
N HIS A 369 -21.53 27.32 10.37
CA HIS A 369 -21.80 28.70 10.76
C HIS A 369 -23.01 29.30 10.03
N LEU A 370 -23.60 28.58 9.07
CA LEU A 370 -24.84 28.97 8.40
C LEU A 370 -26.09 28.72 9.26
N ASP A 371 -26.21 27.51 9.83
CA ASP A 371 -27.38 27.11 10.62
C ASP A 371 -27.10 27.00 12.13
N HIS A 372 -25.83 27.19 12.53
CA HIS A 372 -25.31 27.06 13.89
C HIS A 372 -25.61 25.72 14.59
N LYS A 373 -26.02 24.68 13.84
CA LYS A 373 -26.36 23.37 14.39
C LYS A 373 -25.14 22.46 14.40
N VAL A 374 -24.90 21.84 15.56
CA VAL A 374 -23.89 20.78 15.70
C VAL A 374 -24.49 19.46 15.24
N LYS A 375 -23.89 18.82 14.24
CA LYS A 375 -24.35 17.54 13.68
C LYS A 375 -23.19 16.54 13.65
N VAL A 376 -23.49 15.26 13.88
CA VAL A 376 -22.51 14.19 13.67
C VAL A 376 -22.37 13.95 12.16
N ARG A 377 -21.13 13.87 11.69
CA ARG A 377 -20.75 13.62 10.30
C ARG A 377 -19.63 12.61 10.25
N TYR A 378 -19.70 11.74 9.25
CA TYR A 378 -18.58 10.93 8.85
C TYR A 378 -17.78 11.73 7.82
N ILE A 379 -16.51 11.96 8.09
CA ILE A 379 -15.64 12.81 7.26
C ILE A 379 -14.63 11.93 6.53
N PHE A 380 -14.42 12.20 5.25
CA PHE A 380 -13.28 11.70 4.48
C PHE A 380 -12.44 12.90 4.02
N ILE A 381 -11.15 12.90 4.32
CA ILE A 381 -10.19 13.91 3.87
C ILE A 381 -9.39 13.30 2.73
N PHE A 382 -9.47 13.92 1.55
CA PHE A 382 -8.60 13.68 0.41
C PHE A 382 -7.63 14.85 0.26
N ASP A 383 -6.62 14.71 -0.60
CA ASP A 383 -5.64 15.80 -0.84
C ASP A 383 -6.30 17.13 -1.19
N GLN A 384 -7.37 17.12 -2.00
CA GLN A 384 -7.99 18.35 -2.51
C GLN A 384 -9.29 18.73 -1.80
N VAL A 385 -9.96 17.79 -1.14
CA VAL A 385 -11.32 18.00 -0.60
C VAL A 385 -11.56 17.33 0.74
N ILE A 386 -12.49 17.89 1.50
CA ILE A 386 -13.15 17.23 2.63
C ILE A 386 -14.57 16.86 2.22
N LEU A 387 -14.86 15.56 2.25
CA LEU A 387 -16.17 15.00 1.96
C LEU A 387 -16.91 14.70 3.26
N MET A 388 -18.06 15.34 3.46
CA MET A 388 -18.90 15.12 4.63
C MET A 388 -20.11 14.27 4.29
N CYS A 389 -20.27 13.20 5.07
CA CYS A 389 -21.35 12.24 4.93
C CYS A 389 -22.14 12.09 6.23
N LYS A 390 -23.33 11.51 6.13
CA LYS A 390 -24.08 10.98 7.28
C LYS A 390 -24.16 9.46 7.13
N THR A 391 -23.70 8.74 8.15
CA THR A 391 -23.86 7.27 8.25
C THR A 391 -25.36 6.92 8.26
N VAL A 392 -25.77 6.02 7.38
CA VAL A 392 -27.16 5.57 7.23
C VAL A 392 -27.35 4.24 7.93
N ARG A 393 -26.71 3.18 7.42
CA ARG A 393 -26.77 1.83 8.00
C ARG A 393 -25.46 1.10 7.70
N GLY A 394 -24.81 0.57 8.73
CA GLY A 394 -23.55 -0.15 8.54
C GLY A 394 -22.46 0.76 7.96
N ASP A 395 -21.91 0.36 6.83
CA ASP A 395 -20.95 1.11 6.00
C ASP A 395 -21.61 1.93 4.89
N MET A 396 -22.94 2.07 4.86
CA MET A 396 -23.61 2.93 3.89
C MET A 396 -23.68 4.36 4.38
N TYR A 397 -23.32 5.30 3.50
CA TYR A 397 -23.27 6.72 3.76
C TYR A 397 -24.23 7.49 2.86
N SER A 398 -24.68 8.65 3.31
CA SER A 398 -25.39 9.63 2.48
C SER A 398 -24.57 10.90 2.39
N PHE A 399 -24.35 11.38 1.18
CA PHE A 399 -23.65 12.63 0.92
C PHE A 399 -24.32 13.82 1.63
N LYS A 400 -23.52 14.80 2.08
CA LYS A 400 -24.03 16.03 2.71
C LYS A 400 -23.36 17.29 2.20
N GLU A 401 -22.03 17.30 2.10
CA GLU A 401 -21.27 18.49 1.73
C GLU A 401 -19.92 18.09 1.16
N LEU A 402 -19.38 18.90 0.25
CA LEU A 402 -18.02 18.77 -0.27
C LEU A 402 -17.29 20.11 -0.14
N LEU A 403 -16.18 20.13 0.60
CA LEU A 403 -15.37 21.32 0.79
C LEU A 403 -14.08 21.22 -0.01
N TYR A 404 -13.87 22.12 -0.97
CA TYR A 404 -12.59 22.23 -1.67
C TYR A 404 -11.56 22.92 -0.78
N LEU A 405 -10.52 22.21 -0.37
CA LEU A 405 -9.56 22.68 0.64
C LEU A 405 -8.82 23.95 0.20
N LYS A 406 -8.60 24.15 -1.10
CA LYS A 406 -8.02 25.39 -1.64
C LYS A 406 -8.80 26.66 -1.24
N ASP A 407 -10.10 26.54 -0.99
CA ASP A 407 -10.99 27.67 -0.66
C ASP A 407 -11.09 27.93 0.85
N TYR A 408 -10.40 27.15 1.67
CA TYR A 408 -10.45 27.23 3.13
C TYR A 408 -9.06 27.47 3.75
N THR A 409 -9.04 28.13 4.91
CA THR A 409 -7.89 28.20 5.82
C THR A 409 -8.21 27.45 7.09
N LEU A 410 -7.18 26.84 7.68
CA LEU A 410 -7.28 26.11 8.94
C LEU A 410 -6.91 27.02 10.10
N GLU A 411 -7.83 27.19 11.06
CA GLU A 411 -7.59 27.89 12.31
C GLU A 411 -7.66 26.90 13.47
N ASP A 412 -6.54 26.71 14.16
CA ASP A 412 -6.50 25.91 15.37
C ASP A 412 -6.95 26.74 16.59
N ASN A 413 -8.14 26.44 17.11
CA ASN A 413 -8.67 27.07 18.32
C ASN A 413 -8.09 26.36 19.55
N THR A 414 -7.28 27.07 20.33
CA THR A 414 -6.81 26.59 21.65
C THR A 414 -7.98 26.54 22.64
N SER A 415 -8.30 25.34 23.17
CA SER A 415 -9.36 25.18 24.15
C SER A 415 -9.00 25.87 25.47
N LYS A 416 -9.85 26.77 25.96
CA LYS A 416 -9.73 27.32 27.33
C LYS A 416 -9.88 26.18 28.33
N ARG A 417 -9.03 26.14 29.39
CA ARG A 417 -9.08 25.11 30.44
C ARG A 417 -10.48 25.06 31.06
N MET A 418 -11.20 23.95 30.88
CA MET A 418 -12.51 23.70 31.49
C MET A 418 -12.49 22.40 32.30
N THR A 419 -13.45 22.25 33.22
CA THR A 419 -13.53 21.16 34.19
C THR A 419 -13.73 19.77 33.54
N PRO A 420 -13.18 18.68 34.13
CA PRO A 420 -13.08 17.36 33.46
C PRO A 420 -14.40 16.70 33.05
N ARG A 421 -15.55 17.03 33.67
CA ARG A 421 -16.85 16.39 33.38
C ARG A 421 -17.47 16.80 32.04
N ASP A 422 -17.16 17.99 31.52
CA ASP A 422 -17.69 18.53 30.26
C ASP A 422 -16.69 18.47 29.10
N ALA A 423 -15.54 17.82 29.28
CA ALA A 423 -14.40 17.86 28.36
C ALA A 423 -14.54 17.00 27.07
N ARG A 424 -15.61 16.22 26.90
CA ARG A 424 -15.81 15.40 25.69
C ARG A 424 -16.40 16.26 24.57
N TRP A 425 -15.71 16.33 23.42
CA TRP A 425 -16.04 17.19 22.28
C TRP A 425 -15.76 18.69 22.45
N THR A 426 -14.76 19.05 23.27
CA THR A 426 -14.33 20.45 23.47
C THR A 426 -13.08 20.82 22.67
N PHE A 427 -12.41 19.84 22.07
CA PHE A 427 -11.25 20.03 21.22
C PHE A 427 -11.73 20.36 19.81
N GLN A 428 -11.53 21.60 19.39
CA GLN A 428 -12.09 22.11 18.13
C GLN A 428 -11.05 22.84 17.28
N TRP A 429 -11.33 22.91 15.99
CA TRP A 429 -10.65 23.74 15.00
C TRP A 429 -11.70 24.28 14.03
N THR A 430 -11.36 25.35 13.31
CA THR A 430 -12.28 26.00 12.38
C THR A 430 -11.69 26.01 10.98
N LEU A 431 -12.52 25.64 10.00
CA LEU A 431 -12.26 25.86 8.59
C LEU A 431 -12.95 27.17 8.19
N VAL A 432 -12.16 28.18 7.86
CA VAL A 432 -12.63 29.51 7.47
C VAL A 432 -12.58 29.63 5.97
N ASN A 433 -13.70 29.98 5.35
CA ASN A 433 -13.76 30.15 3.91
C ASN A 433 -13.05 31.46 3.49
N LYS A 434 -12.16 31.37 2.50
CA LYS A 434 -11.35 32.51 2.02
C LYS A 434 -12.16 33.59 1.31
N SER A 435 -13.24 33.22 0.62
CA SER A 435 -14.05 34.14 -0.21
C SER A 435 -15.27 34.71 0.52
N GLY A 436 -15.68 34.11 1.64
CA GLY A 436 -16.91 34.46 2.36
C GLY A 436 -18.21 33.97 1.71
N ASN A 437 -18.14 33.36 0.52
CA ASN A 437 -19.30 32.89 -0.24
C ASN A 437 -19.82 31.52 0.23
N SER A 438 -19.06 30.80 1.05
CA SER A 438 -19.45 29.53 1.64
C SER A 438 -19.28 29.59 3.16
N PRO A 439 -20.05 28.82 3.92
CA PRO A 439 -20.01 28.92 5.37
C PRO A 439 -18.69 28.41 5.95
N ASN A 440 -18.35 28.96 7.13
CA ASN A 440 -17.29 28.43 7.98
C ASN A 440 -17.79 27.17 8.72
N TYR A 441 -16.87 26.28 9.06
CA TYR A 441 -17.18 25.04 9.79
C TYR A 441 -16.29 24.91 11.02
N THR A 442 -16.90 24.80 12.20
CA THR A 442 -16.16 24.40 13.41
C THR A 442 -16.33 22.91 13.62
N ILE A 443 -15.23 22.20 13.74
CA ILE A 443 -15.19 20.74 13.84
C ILE A 443 -14.65 20.37 15.22
N TYR A 444 -15.26 19.37 15.85
CA TYR A 444 -14.96 18.94 17.21
C TYR A 444 -14.48 17.49 17.21
N ALA A 445 -13.44 17.19 17.98
CA ALA A 445 -12.95 15.84 18.27
C ALA A 445 -13.12 15.48 19.75
N ARG A 446 -13.14 14.17 20.04
CA ARG A 446 -13.33 13.65 21.41
C ARG A 446 -12.13 13.89 22.32
N THR A 447 -10.92 13.90 21.76
CA THR A 447 -9.66 14.06 22.50
C THR A 447 -8.70 14.98 21.74
N GLU A 448 -7.79 15.64 22.46
CA GLU A 448 -6.73 16.47 21.86
C GLU A 448 -5.87 15.66 20.87
N ALA A 449 -5.51 14.43 21.23
CA ALA A 449 -4.74 13.55 20.35
C ALA A 449 -5.46 13.26 19.03
N LEU A 450 -6.79 13.09 19.04
CA LEU A 450 -7.57 12.94 17.82
C LEU A 450 -7.60 14.25 17.03
N LYS A 451 -7.86 15.38 17.68
CA LYS A 451 -7.80 16.71 17.05
C LYS A 451 -6.48 16.90 16.29
N GLN A 452 -5.34 16.67 16.96
CA GLN A 452 -4.02 16.82 16.35
C GLN A 452 -3.83 15.93 15.10
N LYS A 453 -4.33 14.69 15.13
CA LYS A 453 -4.31 13.81 13.95
C LYS A 453 -5.17 14.32 12.79
N TRP A 454 -6.31 14.96 13.08
CA TRP A 454 -7.20 15.53 12.05
C TRP A 454 -6.66 16.85 11.49
N VAL A 455 -6.20 17.75 12.36
CA VAL A 455 -5.53 19.01 11.99
C VAL A 455 -4.34 18.71 11.08
N LYS A 456 -3.44 17.80 11.51
CA LYS A 456 -2.30 17.38 10.69
C LYS A 456 -2.70 16.86 9.30
N ALA A 457 -3.75 16.04 9.20
CA ALA A 457 -4.20 15.53 7.91
C ALA A 457 -4.70 16.64 6.98
N ILE A 458 -5.34 17.69 7.53
CA ILE A 458 -5.77 18.87 6.76
C ILE A 458 -4.55 19.73 6.37
N GLU A 459 -3.58 19.91 7.26
CA GLU A 459 -2.33 20.60 6.96
C GLU A 459 -1.54 19.89 5.86
N ASP A 460 -1.39 18.57 5.94
CA ASP A 460 -0.73 17.74 4.92
C ASP A 460 -1.44 17.88 3.57
N ALA A 461 -2.78 17.90 3.55
CA ALA A 461 -3.59 18.11 2.36
C ALA A 461 -3.39 19.51 1.76
N LEU A 462 -3.45 20.56 2.58
CA LEU A 462 -3.21 21.95 2.15
C LEU A 462 -1.79 22.13 1.59
N ASP A 463 -0.79 21.54 2.24
CA ASP A 463 0.59 21.53 1.75
C ASP A 463 0.77 20.64 0.51
N ASN A 464 -0.11 19.66 0.25
CA ASN A 464 -0.13 18.95 -1.05
C ASN A 464 -0.68 19.84 -2.17
N ILE A 465 -1.67 20.69 -1.89
CA ILE A 465 -2.23 21.62 -2.89
C ILE A 465 -1.22 22.73 -3.21
N GLU A 466 -0.65 23.36 -2.18
CA GLU A 466 0.34 24.44 -2.32
C GLU A 466 1.60 24.15 -1.49
N PRO A 467 2.51 23.30 -2.00
CA PRO A 467 3.71 22.93 -1.27
C PRO A 467 4.60 24.12 -0.92
N ALA A 468 5.05 24.20 0.32
CA ALA A 468 5.95 25.26 0.77
C ALA A 468 7.25 25.33 -0.06
N SER A 469 7.74 24.20 -0.55
CA SER A 469 8.92 24.09 -1.42
C SER A 469 8.78 24.84 -2.74
N PHE A 470 7.55 25.05 -3.24
CA PHE A 470 7.31 25.67 -4.54
C PHE A 470 7.19 27.19 -4.50
N LYS A 471 7.16 27.79 -3.30
CA LYS A 471 7.05 29.26 -3.14
C LYS A 471 8.23 30.05 -3.71
N ASN A 472 9.39 29.39 -3.87
CA ASN A 472 10.64 30.02 -4.32
C ASN A 472 10.97 29.76 -5.80
N THR A 473 10.02 29.23 -6.58
CA THR A 473 10.16 29.00 -8.02
C THR A 473 9.06 29.71 -8.80
N ASP A 474 9.35 29.99 -10.07
CA ASP A 474 8.46 30.55 -11.09
C ASP A 474 7.69 29.47 -11.87
N HIS A 475 7.95 28.19 -11.58
CA HIS A 475 7.15 27.09 -12.10
C HIS A 475 5.74 27.08 -11.49
N LYS A 476 4.73 26.85 -12.33
CA LYS A 476 3.34 26.63 -11.91
C LYS A 476 3.08 25.14 -11.73
N PHE A 477 3.67 24.55 -10.69
CA PHE A 477 3.49 23.13 -10.39
C PHE A 477 2.09 22.84 -9.85
N GLN A 478 1.43 21.84 -10.46
CA GLN A 478 0.17 21.27 -9.99
C GLN A 478 0.33 19.80 -9.68
N MET A 479 -0.42 19.31 -8.69
CA MET A 479 -0.50 17.87 -8.41
C MET A 479 -0.92 17.12 -9.68
N HIS A 480 -0.20 16.06 -10.06
CA HIS A 480 -0.44 15.38 -11.33
C HIS A 480 -0.35 13.85 -11.21
N SER A 481 -1.29 13.17 -11.87
CA SER A 481 -1.26 11.72 -12.05
C SER A 481 -0.66 11.38 -13.42
N PHE A 482 0.52 10.75 -13.43
CA PHE A 482 1.21 10.34 -14.64
C PHE A 482 0.75 8.94 -15.07
N GLU A 483 0.35 8.77 -16.33
CA GLU A 483 -0.09 7.48 -16.87
C GLU A 483 1.05 6.48 -17.06
N LYS A 484 2.25 6.98 -17.34
CA LYS A 484 3.45 6.18 -17.56
C LYS A 484 4.47 6.43 -16.45
N PRO A 485 5.33 5.46 -16.14
CA PRO A 485 6.43 5.69 -15.22
C PRO A 485 7.25 6.89 -15.66
N THR A 486 7.44 7.84 -14.75
CA THR A 486 8.07 9.14 -15.02
C THR A 486 9.15 9.38 -13.98
N THR A 487 10.25 10.02 -14.39
CA THR A 487 11.34 10.39 -13.50
C THR A 487 11.25 11.86 -13.10
N CYS A 488 11.68 12.17 -11.88
CA CYS A 488 11.80 13.55 -11.41
C CYS A 488 12.99 14.22 -12.12
N ALA A 489 12.75 15.38 -12.72
CA ALA A 489 13.77 16.10 -13.49
C ALA A 489 14.95 16.62 -12.64
N TYR A 490 14.83 16.63 -11.31
CA TYR A 490 15.85 17.16 -10.41
C TYR A 490 16.68 16.09 -9.70
N CYS A 491 16.08 14.95 -9.32
CA CYS A 491 16.80 13.87 -8.64
C CYS A 491 16.97 12.60 -9.47
N ALA A 492 16.39 12.56 -10.69
CA ALA A 492 16.42 11.41 -11.61
C ALA A 492 15.81 10.10 -11.07
N LYS A 493 15.16 10.14 -9.90
CA LYS A 493 14.41 9.02 -9.30
C LYS A 493 12.98 8.97 -9.83
N PHE A 494 12.35 7.80 -9.76
CA PHE A 494 10.96 7.64 -10.20
C PHE A 494 9.98 8.46 -9.36
N LEU A 495 8.95 9.01 -10.02
CA LEU A 495 7.72 9.45 -9.40
C LEU A 495 6.87 8.19 -9.15
N LYS A 496 6.69 7.85 -7.87
CA LYS A 496 6.22 6.53 -7.45
C LYS A 496 4.72 6.53 -7.15
N GLY A 497 4.06 5.42 -7.45
CA GLY A 497 2.62 5.23 -7.22
C GLY A 497 1.78 5.25 -8.50
N ARG A 498 0.46 5.24 -8.34
CA ARG A 498 -0.53 5.23 -9.43
C ARG A 498 -1.30 6.53 -9.59
N ILE A 499 -1.46 7.29 -8.50
CA ILE A 499 -2.18 8.55 -8.52
C ILE A 499 -1.36 9.60 -7.80
N PHE A 500 -1.35 10.82 -8.35
CA PHE A 500 -0.68 11.98 -7.79
C PHE A 500 0.75 11.66 -7.34
N GLN A 501 1.54 11.02 -8.21
CA GLN A 501 2.91 10.57 -7.91
C GLN A 501 3.87 11.74 -7.67
N GLY A 502 3.51 12.93 -8.15
CA GLY A 502 4.29 14.14 -8.02
C GLY A 502 3.55 15.32 -8.63
N TYR A 503 4.32 16.28 -9.11
CA TYR A 503 3.82 17.53 -9.65
C TYR A 503 4.32 17.73 -11.08
N ARG A 504 3.50 18.41 -11.87
CA ARG A 504 3.83 18.81 -13.23
C ARG A 504 3.64 20.31 -13.37
N CYS A 505 4.60 20.99 -13.97
CA CYS A 505 4.45 22.41 -14.29
C CYS A 505 3.48 22.56 -15.46
N ASP A 506 2.45 23.40 -15.33
CA ASP A 506 1.48 23.61 -16.41
C ASP A 506 2.09 24.31 -17.65
N GLU A 507 3.18 25.06 -17.46
CA GLU A 507 3.81 25.84 -18.53
C GLU A 507 4.88 25.03 -19.28
N CYS A 508 5.83 24.44 -18.55
CA CYS A 508 6.99 23.75 -19.14
C CYS A 508 6.90 22.22 -19.07
N TYR A 509 5.83 21.67 -18.47
CA TYR A 509 5.57 20.24 -18.32
C TYR A 509 6.63 19.43 -17.56
N LEU A 510 7.55 20.11 -16.88
CA LEU A 510 8.57 19.47 -16.05
C LEU A 510 7.89 18.74 -14.87
N ALA A 511 8.37 17.53 -14.59
CA ALA A 511 7.83 16.66 -13.56
C ALA A 511 8.79 16.55 -12.35
N CYS A 512 8.27 16.66 -11.13
CA CYS A 512 9.09 16.63 -9.91
C CYS A 512 8.39 16.04 -8.68
N HIS A 513 9.17 15.67 -7.65
CA HIS A 513 8.64 15.32 -6.33
C HIS A 513 8.30 16.59 -5.54
N LYS A 514 7.39 16.46 -4.56
CA LYS A 514 7.01 17.53 -3.62
C LYS A 514 8.22 18.22 -2.97
N HIS A 515 9.13 17.43 -2.39
CA HIS A 515 10.25 17.92 -1.57
C HIS A 515 11.56 17.98 -2.36
N THR A 516 11.54 18.69 -3.49
CA THR A 516 12.73 18.85 -4.31
C THR A 516 13.51 20.10 -3.88
N PHE A 517 14.69 19.93 -3.27
CA PHE A 517 15.49 21.03 -2.73
C PHE A 517 16.21 21.89 -3.77
N ALA A 518 16.21 21.47 -5.04
CA ALA A 518 16.97 22.08 -6.13
C ALA A 518 16.10 22.81 -7.17
N LEU A 519 14.95 23.35 -6.76
CA LEU A 519 14.07 24.11 -7.64
C LEU A 519 14.75 25.42 -8.05
N LYS A 520 15.34 25.42 -9.25
CA LYS A 520 15.92 26.61 -9.87
C LYS A 520 14.84 27.38 -10.64
N LYS A 521 15.10 28.66 -10.89
CA LYS A 521 14.27 29.48 -11.79
C LYS A 521 14.28 28.90 -13.21
N CYS A 522 13.16 28.96 -13.91
CA CYS A 522 12.99 28.41 -15.25
C CYS A 522 12.87 29.52 -16.30
N ASN A 523 13.92 29.72 -17.11
CA ASN A 523 13.90 30.74 -18.16
C ASN A 523 12.68 30.64 -19.09
N PHE A 524 12.18 29.44 -19.36
CA PHE A 524 10.97 29.23 -20.17
C PHE A 524 9.70 29.78 -19.49
N CYS A 525 9.54 29.54 -18.18
CA CYS A 525 8.38 30.05 -17.42
C CYS A 525 8.49 31.57 -17.22
N ILE A 526 9.71 32.11 -17.04
CA ILE A 526 9.97 33.57 -17.01
C ILE A 526 9.51 34.24 -18.31
N HIS A 527 9.90 33.69 -19.47
CA HIS A 527 9.57 34.30 -20.76
C HIS A 527 8.06 34.29 -21.06
N LEU A 528 7.36 33.19 -20.75
CA LEU A 528 5.90 33.12 -20.88
C LEU A 528 5.20 34.10 -19.95
N CYS A 529 5.62 34.20 -18.69
CA CYS A 529 5.04 35.15 -17.74
C CYS A 529 5.19 36.61 -18.21
N LEU A 530 6.35 36.97 -18.76
CA LEU A 530 6.60 38.31 -19.31
C LEU A 530 5.76 38.61 -20.57
N GLN A 531 5.46 37.59 -21.40
CA GLN A 531 4.60 37.77 -22.58
C GLN A 531 3.12 37.95 -22.19
N TYR A 532 2.63 37.29 -21.15
CA TYR A 532 1.25 37.44 -20.67
C TYR A 532 1.00 38.75 -19.93
N HIS A 533 2.03 39.41 -19.40
CA HIS A 533 1.93 40.74 -18.77
C HIS A 533 2.15 41.92 -19.74
N ALA A 534 2.50 41.65 -20.99
CA ALA A 534 2.69 42.65 -22.04
C ALA A 534 1.47 42.82 -22.97
N ILE A 535 0.35 42.19 -22.63
CA ILE A 535 -0.98 42.31 -23.25
C ILE A 535 -1.93 42.79 -22.15
#